data_AF-A0A0D6KR55-F1
#
_entry.id   AF-A0A0D6KR55-F1
#
_cell.length_a   1.000
_cell.length_b   1.000
_cell.length_c   1.000
_cell.angle_alpha   90.00
_cell.angle_beta   90.00
_cell.angle_gamma   90.00
#
_symmetry.space_group_name_H-M   'P 1'
#
loop_
_entity.id
_entity.type
_entity.pdbx_description
1 polymer ?
#
loop_
_entity_poly.entity_id
_entity_poly.type
_entity_poly.pdbx_seq_one_letter_code
_entity_poly.pdbx_strand_id
1 'polypeptide(L)'
;MQLLPANGACEVVVFTQNPNTSLSALELSHLELLLQVWGDRTREIGANPQIQYVLPFENKGVEVGVTLHHPHGQIYAYPFVPPVPARMLEMQQQFYQEHQRGLLADLIEKEIADNQRIIYQDEEAIAFVPVCARYPYEVWLAPKQPVPTLDGLSAKQRQGLARALKTVTLKYDGLWNRPFPRN
;
A
#
# COMPACT_ATOMS: atom_id res chain seq x y z
N MET A 1 19.18 1.98 -25.82
CA MET A 1 17.86 2.06 -25.18
C MET A 1 16.90 1.26 -26.05
N GLN A 2 16.39 0.13 -25.56
CA GLN A 2 15.51 -0.74 -26.34
C GLN A 2 14.07 -0.30 -26.09
N LEU A 3 13.33 0.06 -27.14
CA LEU A 3 11.93 0.44 -27.03
C LEU A 3 11.09 -0.85 -26.93
N LEU A 4 10.31 -0.98 -25.86
CA LEU A 4 9.37 -2.09 -25.66
C LEU A 4 7.93 -1.59 -25.88
N PRO A 5 7.02 -2.41 -26.43
CA PRO A 5 5.60 -2.08 -26.51
C PRO A 5 5.02 -1.80 -25.12
N ALA A 6 4.16 -0.78 -25.00
CA ALA A 6 3.46 -0.43 -23.76
C ALA A 6 2.27 -1.38 -23.49
N ASN A 7 2.53 -2.70 -23.47
CA ASN A 7 1.53 -3.73 -23.21
C ASN A 7 1.19 -3.82 -21.72
N GLY A 8 0.55 -2.78 -21.21
CA GLY A 8 0.11 -2.67 -19.82
C GLY A 8 -1.41 -2.56 -19.68
N ALA A 9 -1.88 -2.31 -18.46
CA ALA A 9 -3.27 -1.98 -18.17
C ALA A 9 -3.33 -0.79 -17.21
N CYS A 10 -4.37 0.03 -17.34
CA CYS A 10 -4.67 1.14 -16.44
C CYS A 10 -6.13 1.03 -16.02
N GLU A 11 -6.38 0.92 -14.72
CA GLU A 11 -7.73 0.88 -14.16
C GLU A 11 -7.93 1.99 -13.13
N VAL A 12 -9.19 2.42 -12.99
CA VAL A 12 -9.62 3.32 -11.93
C VAL A 12 -10.52 2.54 -10.98
N VAL A 13 -10.21 2.59 -9.70
CA VAL A 13 -11.03 1.99 -8.63
C VAL A 13 -11.76 3.11 -7.92
N VAL A 14 -13.05 3.26 -8.21
CA VAL A 14 -13.92 4.22 -7.52
C VAL A 14 -14.22 3.69 -6.12
N PHE A 15 -13.82 4.42 -5.08
CA PHE A 15 -13.89 3.89 -3.71
C PHE A 15 -15.30 3.81 -3.16
N THR A 16 -16.23 4.62 -3.64
CA THR A 16 -17.57 4.77 -3.07
C THR A 16 -18.48 5.50 -4.05
N GLN A 17 -19.80 5.41 -3.89
CA GLN A 17 -20.74 6.18 -4.70
C GLN A 17 -20.87 7.64 -4.25
N ASN A 18 -20.52 7.95 -2.99
CA ASN A 18 -20.64 9.31 -2.47
C ASN A 18 -19.42 10.16 -2.87
N PRO A 19 -19.55 11.16 -3.75
CA PRO A 19 -18.42 11.98 -4.21
C PRO A 19 -17.82 12.86 -3.10
N ASN A 20 -18.56 13.10 -2.01
CA ASN A 20 -18.18 14.02 -0.94
C ASN A 20 -17.53 13.33 0.27
N THR A 21 -17.32 12.01 0.22
CA THR A 21 -16.61 11.29 1.28
C THR A 21 -15.10 11.25 1.01
N SER A 22 -14.34 10.57 1.85
CA SER A 22 -12.92 10.28 1.61
C SER A 22 -12.56 8.92 2.17
N LEU A 23 -11.41 8.37 1.77
CA LEU A 23 -10.93 7.08 2.27
C LEU A 23 -10.93 7.00 3.81
N SER A 24 -10.50 8.07 4.50
CA SER A 24 -10.49 8.15 5.97
C SER A 24 -11.89 8.14 6.59
N ALA A 25 -12.93 8.54 5.85
CA ALA A 25 -14.31 8.57 6.33
C ALA A 25 -15.06 7.24 6.07
N LEU A 26 -14.54 6.33 5.24
CA LEU A 26 -15.20 5.05 4.94
C LEU A 26 -15.23 4.10 6.14
N GLU A 27 -16.31 3.35 6.29
CA GLU A 27 -16.43 2.31 7.33
C GLU A 27 -15.34 1.23 7.17
N LEU A 28 -14.98 0.58 8.28
CA LEU A 28 -13.93 -0.44 8.27
C LEU A 28 -14.22 -1.60 7.30
N SER A 29 -15.49 -2.05 7.23
CA SER A 29 -15.91 -3.08 6.27
C SER A 29 -15.72 -2.65 4.82
N HIS A 30 -15.87 -1.35 4.54
CA HIS A 30 -15.67 -0.80 3.21
C HIS A 30 -14.19 -0.70 2.86
N LEU A 31 -13.33 -0.33 3.82
CA LEU A 31 -11.88 -0.38 3.63
C LEU A 31 -11.37 -1.81 3.43
N GLU A 32 -11.93 -2.78 4.15
CA GLU A 32 -11.66 -4.20 3.92
C GLU A 32 -12.05 -4.61 2.49
N LEU A 33 -13.24 -4.19 2.02
CA LEU A 33 -13.68 -4.43 0.65
C LEU A 33 -12.71 -3.83 -0.38
N LEU A 34 -12.19 -2.61 -0.16
CA LEU A 34 -11.22 -2.00 -1.07
C LEU A 34 -9.91 -2.80 -1.14
N LEU A 35 -9.41 -3.27 0.00
CA LEU A 35 -8.23 -4.14 0.03
C LEU A 35 -8.48 -5.47 -0.70
N GLN A 36 -9.68 -6.04 -0.56
CA GLN A 36 -10.10 -7.24 -1.31
C GLN A 36 -10.14 -6.96 -2.82
N VAL A 37 -10.73 -5.84 -3.24
CA VAL A 37 -10.78 -5.43 -4.65
C VAL A 37 -9.37 -5.28 -5.21
N TRP A 38 -8.45 -4.60 -4.52
CA TRP A 38 -7.07 -4.49 -4.97
C TRP A 38 -6.37 -5.85 -5.05
N GLY A 39 -6.63 -6.76 -4.12
CA GLY A 39 -6.16 -8.15 -4.21
C GLY A 39 -6.69 -8.85 -5.46
N ASP A 40 -8.00 -8.85 -5.67
CA ASP A 40 -8.62 -9.52 -6.83
C ASP A 40 -8.14 -8.92 -8.16
N ARG A 41 -8.07 -7.59 -8.27
CA ARG A 41 -7.51 -6.94 -9.47
C ARG A 41 -6.04 -7.30 -9.68
N THR A 42 -5.24 -7.34 -8.62
CA THR A 42 -3.82 -7.76 -8.69
C THR A 42 -3.70 -9.17 -9.25
N ARG A 43 -4.53 -10.10 -8.77
CA ARG A 43 -4.55 -11.50 -9.25
C ARG A 43 -4.99 -11.61 -10.70
N GLU A 44 -6.10 -10.97 -11.07
CA GLU A 44 -6.66 -11.05 -12.42
C GLU A 44 -5.76 -10.43 -13.47
N ILE A 45 -5.23 -9.23 -13.20
CA ILE A 45 -4.32 -8.54 -14.12
C ILE A 45 -2.97 -9.29 -14.18
N GLY A 46 -2.47 -9.76 -13.05
CA GLY A 46 -1.23 -10.52 -12.95
C GLY A 46 -1.27 -11.91 -13.60
N ALA A 47 -2.46 -12.45 -13.88
CA ALA A 47 -2.60 -13.70 -14.63
C ALA A 47 -2.23 -13.57 -16.11
N ASN A 48 -2.13 -12.33 -16.64
CA ASN A 48 -1.62 -12.09 -17.98
C ASN A 48 -0.09 -12.26 -18.01
N PRO A 49 0.47 -13.22 -18.80
CA PRO A 49 1.91 -13.49 -18.84
C PRO A 49 2.75 -12.32 -19.41
N GLN A 50 2.12 -11.32 -20.03
CA GLN A 50 2.81 -10.09 -20.46
C GLN A 50 3.00 -9.09 -19.33
N ILE A 51 2.31 -9.23 -18.20
CA ILE A 51 2.39 -8.32 -17.05
C ILE A 51 3.39 -8.88 -16.04
N GLN A 52 4.32 -8.04 -15.59
CA GLN A 52 5.33 -8.40 -14.58
C GLN A 52 5.13 -7.67 -13.25
N TYR A 53 4.38 -6.57 -13.24
CA TYR A 53 4.17 -5.78 -12.02
C TYR A 53 2.80 -5.10 -12.05
N VAL A 54 2.05 -5.20 -10.95
CA VAL A 54 0.77 -4.52 -10.75
C VAL A 54 0.89 -3.59 -9.54
N LEU A 55 0.55 -2.32 -9.74
CA LEU A 55 0.69 -1.26 -8.75
C LEU A 55 -0.68 -0.60 -8.49
N PRO A 56 -1.40 -1.00 -7.44
CA PRO A 56 -2.49 -0.21 -6.88
C PRO A 56 -1.93 0.99 -6.10
N PHE A 57 -2.48 2.19 -6.33
CA PHE A 57 -2.09 3.41 -5.62
C PHE A 57 -3.26 4.43 -5.56
N GLU A 58 -3.16 5.42 -4.68
CA GLU A 58 -4.09 6.54 -4.55
C GLU A 58 -3.29 7.83 -4.54
N ASN A 59 -3.65 8.81 -5.38
CA ASN A 59 -3.23 10.20 -5.15
C ASN A 59 -4.39 10.95 -4.51
N LYS A 60 -4.17 11.62 -3.37
CA LYS A 60 -5.20 12.46 -2.71
C LYS A 60 -4.70 13.89 -2.53
N GLY A 61 -5.48 14.83 -3.08
CA GLY A 61 -5.33 16.27 -2.87
C GLY A 61 -5.05 17.02 -4.17
N VAL A 62 -5.64 18.21 -4.31
CA VAL A 62 -5.36 19.13 -5.43
C VAL A 62 -3.88 19.51 -5.48
N GLU A 63 -3.24 19.61 -4.30
CA GLU A 63 -1.81 19.90 -4.14
C GLU A 63 -0.89 18.81 -4.72
N VAL A 64 -1.41 17.59 -4.97
CA VAL A 64 -0.70 16.48 -5.62
C VAL A 64 -1.23 16.16 -7.03
N GLY A 65 -1.97 17.09 -7.64
CA GLY A 65 -2.39 17.01 -9.04
C GLY A 65 -3.74 16.31 -9.29
N VAL A 66 -4.56 16.08 -8.25
CA VAL A 66 -5.89 15.46 -8.41
C VAL A 66 -6.90 16.50 -8.89
N THR A 67 -7.40 16.34 -10.13
CA THR A 67 -8.45 17.19 -10.71
C THR A 67 -9.87 16.61 -10.53
N LEU A 68 -9.98 15.31 -10.20
CA LEU A 68 -11.25 14.62 -9.97
C LEU A 68 -11.48 14.45 -8.47
N HIS A 69 -12.46 15.18 -7.91
CA HIS A 69 -12.72 15.21 -6.47
C HIS A 69 -13.33 13.92 -5.92
N HIS A 70 -13.89 13.06 -6.78
CA HIS A 70 -14.49 11.80 -6.36
C HIS A 70 -13.41 10.84 -5.81
N PRO A 71 -13.57 10.23 -4.62
CA PRO A 71 -12.57 9.32 -4.06
C PRO A 71 -12.29 8.12 -4.97
N HIS A 72 -11.07 8.01 -5.47
CA HIS A 72 -10.65 6.94 -6.35
C HIS A 72 -9.17 6.59 -6.17
N GLY A 73 -8.84 5.35 -6.50
CA GLY A 73 -7.49 4.87 -6.69
C GLY A 73 -7.27 4.48 -8.14
N GLN A 74 -6.04 4.15 -8.46
CA GLN A 74 -5.63 3.71 -9.77
C GLN A 74 -4.83 2.41 -9.66
N ILE A 75 -4.86 1.62 -10.72
CA ILE A 75 -4.01 0.44 -10.85
C ILE A 75 -3.26 0.57 -12.15
N TYR A 76 -1.92 0.57 -12.07
CA TYR A 76 -1.06 0.48 -13.24
C TYR A 76 -0.40 -0.89 -13.31
N ALA A 77 -0.50 -1.52 -14.47
CA ALA A 77 0.10 -2.80 -14.75
C ALA A 77 1.15 -2.66 -15.85
N TYR A 78 2.34 -3.18 -15.59
CA TYR A 78 3.51 -2.97 -16.43
C TYR A 78 4.04 -4.29 -16.98
N PRO A 79 4.52 -4.30 -18.24
CA PRO A 79 5.21 -5.46 -18.81
C PRO A 79 6.65 -5.61 -18.34
N PHE A 80 7.07 -4.84 -17.35
CA PHE A 80 8.37 -4.87 -16.69
C PHE A 80 8.21 -4.48 -15.22
N VAL A 81 9.15 -4.86 -14.37
CA VAL A 81 9.19 -4.37 -12.98
C VAL A 81 9.85 -2.98 -12.94
N PRO A 82 9.17 -1.93 -12.42
CA PRO A 82 9.76 -0.60 -12.34
C PRO A 82 11.06 -0.55 -11.50
N PRO A 83 11.96 0.43 -11.71
CA PRO A 83 13.29 0.42 -11.10
C PRO A 83 13.32 0.37 -9.57
N VAL A 84 12.41 1.09 -8.90
CA VAL A 84 12.33 1.12 -7.42
C VAL A 84 11.93 -0.25 -6.86
N PRO A 85 10.78 -0.86 -7.23
CA PRO A 85 10.43 -2.20 -6.76
C PRO A 85 11.44 -3.27 -7.21
N ALA A 86 12.07 -3.15 -8.38
CA ALA A 86 13.12 -4.06 -8.82
C ALA A 86 14.33 -4.03 -7.87
N ARG A 87 14.80 -2.82 -7.49
CA ARG A 87 15.89 -2.68 -6.52
C ARG A 87 15.49 -3.18 -5.13
N MET A 88 14.26 -2.90 -4.68
CA MET A 88 13.76 -3.41 -3.41
C MET A 88 13.72 -4.95 -3.38
N LEU A 89 13.33 -5.59 -4.49
CA LEU A 89 13.35 -7.04 -4.61
C LEU A 89 14.77 -7.60 -4.56
N GLU A 90 15.72 -6.99 -5.26
CA GLU A 90 17.13 -7.38 -5.22
C GLU A 90 17.70 -7.32 -3.79
N MET A 91 17.44 -6.24 -3.05
CA MET A 91 17.88 -6.10 -1.65
C MET A 91 17.24 -7.13 -0.73
N GLN A 92 15.95 -7.43 -0.93
CA GLN A 92 15.27 -8.48 -0.18
C GLN A 92 15.87 -9.86 -0.46
N GLN A 93 16.22 -10.15 -1.72
CA GLN A 93 16.84 -11.42 -2.11
C GLN A 93 18.24 -11.59 -1.50
N GLN A 94 19.09 -10.55 -1.60
CA GLN A 94 20.43 -10.57 -1.00
C GLN A 94 20.37 -10.79 0.51
N PHE A 95 19.53 -10.01 1.20
CA PHE A 95 19.36 -10.15 2.64
C PHE A 95 18.83 -11.53 3.03
N TYR A 96 17.87 -12.09 2.27
CA TYR A 96 17.37 -13.43 2.52
C TYR A 96 18.45 -14.51 2.34
N GLN A 97 19.31 -14.39 1.32
CA GLN A 97 20.41 -15.34 1.11
C GLN A 97 21.39 -15.34 2.30
N GLU A 98 21.67 -14.16 2.86
CA GLU A 98 22.61 -13.99 3.98
C GLU A 98 22.01 -14.39 5.33
N HIS A 99 20.74 -14.06 5.58
CA HIS A 99 20.13 -14.16 6.91
C HIS A 99 19.03 -15.23 7.03
N GLN A 100 18.60 -15.83 5.91
CA GLN A 100 17.50 -16.80 5.85
C GLN A 100 16.18 -16.28 6.45
N ARG A 101 15.98 -14.96 6.39
CA ARG A 101 14.77 -14.26 6.85
C ARG A 101 14.49 -13.06 5.95
N GLY A 102 13.22 -12.64 5.87
CA GLY A 102 12.83 -11.49 5.05
C GLY A 102 13.32 -10.16 5.63
N LEU A 103 13.89 -9.29 4.78
CA LEU A 103 14.39 -7.96 5.18
C LEU A 103 13.29 -7.10 5.82
N LEU A 104 12.10 -7.08 5.23
CA LEU A 104 10.97 -6.29 5.74
C LEU A 104 10.42 -6.85 7.06
N ALA A 105 10.40 -8.18 7.22
CA ALA A 105 10.02 -8.83 8.47
C ALA A 105 11.04 -8.52 9.58
N ASP A 106 12.34 -8.55 9.28
CA ASP A 106 13.41 -8.13 10.20
C ASP A 106 13.27 -6.67 10.64
N LEU A 107 13.00 -5.77 9.69
CA LEU A 107 12.73 -4.37 10.00
C LEU A 107 11.52 -4.22 10.93
N ILE A 108 10.40 -4.89 10.62
CA ILE A 108 9.17 -4.82 11.43
C ILE A 108 9.42 -5.33 12.86
N GLU A 109 10.13 -6.45 13.03
CA GLU A 109 10.47 -6.97 14.36
C GLU A 109 11.33 -5.99 15.15
N LYS A 110 12.32 -5.35 14.52
CA LYS A 110 13.15 -4.32 15.16
C LYS A 110 12.34 -3.08 15.56
N GLU A 111 11.42 -2.63 14.70
CA GLU A 111 10.54 -1.49 15.01
C GLU A 111 9.57 -1.83 16.16
N ILE A 112 9.07 -3.06 16.23
CA ILE A 112 8.26 -3.53 17.37
C ILE A 112 9.08 -3.56 18.66
N ALA A 113 10.32 -4.05 18.61
CA ALA A 113 11.19 -4.13 19.78
C ALA A 113 11.61 -2.75 20.30
N ASP A 114 11.87 -1.80 19.40
CA ASP A 114 12.23 -0.42 19.77
C ASP A 114 11.00 0.39 20.24
N ASN A 115 9.83 0.14 19.65
CA ASN A 115 8.54 0.74 20.02
C ASN A 115 8.49 2.29 20.01
N GLN A 116 9.43 2.96 19.34
CA GLN A 116 9.50 4.43 19.29
C GLN A 116 8.69 5.04 18.14
N ARG A 117 8.55 4.32 17.02
CA ARG A 117 7.99 4.84 15.76
C ARG A 117 6.65 4.20 15.39
N ILE A 118 6.03 3.47 16.32
CA ILE A 118 4.76 2.78 16.09
C ILE A 118 3.60 3.76 16.19
N ILE A 119 2.76 3.78 15.15
CA ILE A 119 1.53 4.58 15.09
C ILE A 119 0.31 3.72 15.44
N TYR A 120 0.32 2.46 14.99
CA TYR A 120 -0.72 1.46 15.24
C TYR A 120 -0.10 0.07 15.21
N GLN A 121 -0.57 -0.84 16.06
CA GLN A 121 -0.33 -2.26 15.91
C GLN A 121 -1.46 -3.08 16.55
N ASP A 122 -1.80 -4.21 15.93
CA ASP A 122 -2.64 -5.26 16.51
C ASP A 122 -1.98 -6.63 16.27
N GLU A 123 -2.71 -7.74 16.42
CA GLU A 123 -2.18 -9.09 16.20
C GLU A 123 -1.75 -9.34 14.75
N GLU A 124 -2.36 -8.66 13.78
CA GLU A 124 -2.29 -8.99 12.35
C GLU A 124 -1.50 -7.96 11.53
N ALA A 125 -1.51 -6.68 11.94
CA ALA A 125 -0.97 -5.57 11.18
C ALA A 125 -0.22 -4.55 12.05
N ILE A 126 0.62 -3.76 11.38
CA ILE A 126 1.39 -2.67 11.97
C ILE A 126 1.40 -1.45 11.05
N ALA A 127 1.40 -0.26 11.65
CA ALA A 127 1.71 0.99 10.98
C ALA A 127 2.78 1.75 11.76
N PHE A 128 3.83 2.19 11.08
CA PHE A 128 4.99 2.83 11.72
C PHE A 128 5.68 3.81 10.77
N VAL A 129 6.39 4.78 11.33
CA VAL A 129 7.31 5.63 10.56
C VAL A 129 8.61 4.84 10.37
N PRO A 130 9.01 4.49 9.14
CA PRO A 130 10.24 3.73 8.96
C PRO A 130 11.45 4.57 9.39
N VAL A 131 12.44 3.94 10.03
CA VAL A 131 13.73 4.59 10.34
C VAL A 131 14.40 5.24 9.10
N CYS A 132 14.08 4.75 7.90
CA CYS A 132 14.56 5.27 6.62
C CYS A 132 13.55 6.17 5.89
N ALA A 133 12.62 6.81 6.61
CA ALA A 133 11.63 7.73 6.04
C ALA A 133 12.28 8.82 5.17
N ARG A 134 11.72 9.02 3.98
CA ARG A 134 12.14 10.04 3.00
C ARG A 134 11.19 11.24 2.99
N TYR A 135 9.95 11.06 3.42
CA TYR A 135 8.97 12.14 3.54
C TYR A 135 8.69 12.50 5.01
N PRO A 136 8.34 13.77 5.32
CA PRO A 136 8.14 14.24 6.69
C PRO A 136 7.10 13.45 7.49
N TYR A 137 6.11 12.90 6.80
CA TYR A 137 5.02 12.11 7.38
C TYR A 137 4.90 10.78 6.63
N GLU A 138 6.02 10.13 6.31
CA GLU A 138 5.99 8.79 5.71
C GLU A 138 5.56 7.75 6.74
N VAL A 139 4.59 6.90 6.38
CA VAL A 139 4.13 5.79 7.21
C VAL A 139 4.03 4.55 6.36
N TRP A 140 4.63 3.46 6.83
CA TRP A 140 4.50 2.14 6.22
C TRP A 140 3.43 1.34 6.96
N LEU A 141 2.61 0.64 6.20
CA LEU A 141 1.62 -0.30 6.69
C LEU A 141 1.99 -1.69 6.17
N ALA A 142 2.00 -2.69 7.06
CA ALA A 142 2.36 -4.05 6.70
C ALA A 142 1.58 -5.06 7.56
N PRO A 143 1.28 -6.26 7.01
CA PRO A 143 0.90 -7.38 7.85
C PRO A 143 2.11 -7.84 8.66
N LYS A 144 1.90 -8.26 9.92
CA LYS A 144 2.98 -8.77 10.78
C LYS A 144 3.50 -10.12 10.26
N GLN A 145 2.61 -10.95 9.74
CA GLN A 145 2.98 -12.15 9.00
C GLN A 145 3.10 -11.81 7.51
N PRO A 146 4.26 -12.07 6.87
CA PRO A 146 4.51 -11.64 5.51
C PRO A 146 3.65 -12.42 4.50
N VAL A 147 3.20 -11.73 3.46
CA VAL A 147 2.54 -12.30 2.29
C VAL A 147 3.21 -11.77 1.02
N PRO A 148 3.26 -12.54 -0.08
CA PRO A 148 3.97 -12.12 -1.30
C PRO A 148 3.24 -11.00 -2.06
N THR A 149 1.91 -10.95 -1.97
CA THR A 149 1.04 -10.08 -2.77
C THR A 149 -0.23 -9.74 -1.98
N LEU A 150 -0.94 -8.67 -2.39
CA LEU A 150 -2.21 -8.27 -1.76
C LEU A 150 -3.29 -9.35 -1.82
N ASP A 151 -3.29 -10.18 -2.87
CA ASP A 151 -4.26 -11.25 -3.03
C ASP A 151 -3.96 -12.48 -2.15
N GLY A 152 -2.78 -12.53 -1.54
CA GLY A 152 -2.38 -13.51 -0.52
C GLY A 152 -2.75 -13.13 0.91
N LEU A 153 -3.36 -11.95 1.14
CA LEU A 153 -3.85 -11.55 2.45
C LEU A 153 -5.00 -12.45 2.90
N SER A 154 -4.87 -13.04 4.10
CA SER A 154 -6.00 -13.67 4.78
C SER A 154 -7.04 -12.62 5.18
N ALA A 155 -8.27 -13.07 5.47
CA ALA A 155 -9.34 -12.18 5.94
C ALA A 155 -8.93 -11.41 7.21
N LYS A 156 -8.21 -12.05 8.14
CA LYS A 156 -7.74 -11.42 9.38
C LYS A 156 -6.68 -10.35 9.12
N GLN A 157 -5.67 -10.67 8.29
CA GLN A 157 -4.64 -9.69 7.88
C GLN A 157 -5.26 -8.49 7.17
N ARG A 158 -6.23 -8.73 6.28
CA ARG A 158 -6.93 -7.66 5.58
C ARG A 158 -7.73 -6.76 6.53
N GLN A 159 -8.40 -7.34 7.52
CA GLN A 159 -9.08 -6.58 8.58
C GLN A 159 -8.11 -5.76 9.43
N GLY A 160 -6.97 -6.33 9.79
CA GLY A 160 -5.90 -5.61 10.51
C GLY A 160 -5.36 -4.43 9.69
N LEU A 161 -5.07 -4.66 8.41
CA LEU A 161 -4.63 -3.59 7.50
C LEU A 161 -5.69 -2.51 7.30
N ALA A 162 -6.98 -2.86 7.23
CA ALA A 162 -8.07 -1.88 7.16
C ALA A 162 -8.10 -0.98 8.41
N ARG A 163 -7.91 -1.55 9.62
CA ARG A 163 -7.81 -0.78 10.86
C ARG A 163 -6.56 0.09 10.90
N ALA A 164 -5.42 -0.42 10.46
CA ALA A 164 -4.18 0.34 10.36
C ALA A 164 -4.34 1.54 9.41
N LEU A 165 -4.89 1.30 8.21
CA LEU A 165 -5.16 2.33 7.20
C LEU A 165 -6.12 3.41 7.71
N LYS A 166 -7.23 3.01 8.33
CA LYS A 166 -8.18 3.92 8.97
C LYS A 166 -7.50 4.77 10.04
N THR A 167 -6.70 4.14 10.90
CA THR A 167 -6.01 4.83 12.01
C THR A 167 -5.01 5.87 11.50
N VAL A 168 -4.17 5.50 10.54
CA VAL A 168 -3.17 6.40 9.95
C VAL A 168 -3.85 7.57 9.25
N THR A 169 -4.85 7.28 8.42
CA THR A 169 -5.53 8.34 7.65
C THR A 169 -6.33 9.30 8.54
N LEU A 170 -6.96 8.82 9.61
CA LEU A 170 -7.59 9.70 10.61
C LEU A 170 -6.57 10.54 11.38
N LYS A 171 -5.42 9.96 11.77
CA LYS A 171 -4.34 10.71 12.44
C LYS A 171 -3.78 11.82 11.55
N TYR A 172 -3.62 11.56 10.25
CA TYR A 172 -3.20 12.59 9.30
C TYR A 172 -4.22 13.74 9.20
N ASP A 173 -5.50 13.42 9.05
CA ASP A 173 -6.54 14.46 8.97
C ASP A 173 -6.62 15.27 10.29
N GLY A 174 -6.40 14.61 11.43
CA GLY A 174 -6.37 15.24 12.75
C GLY A 174 -5.13 16.09 13.04
N LEU A 175 -3.98 15.81 12.41
CA LEU A 175 -2.72 16.56 12.62
C LEU A 175 -2.89 18.05 12.28
N TRP A 176 -3.71 18.35 11.27
CA TRP A 176 -3.92 19.70 10.76
C TRP A 176 -5.39 20.14 10.77
N ASN A 177 -6.29 19.33 11.34
CA ASN A 177 -7.75 19.53 11.30
C ASN A 177 -8.27 19.83 9.87
N ARG A 178 -7.66 19.21 8.86
CA ARG A 178 -8.02 19.35 7.44
C ARG A 178 -7.64 18.07 6.69
N PRO A 179 -8.27 17.76 5.54
CA PRO A 179 -7.87 16.63 4.72
C PRO A 179 -6.38 16.69 4.36
N PHE A 180 -5.62 15.66 4.72
CA PHE A 180 -4.18 15.62 4.45
C PHE A 180 -3.88 15.13 3.02
N PRO A 181 -3.05 15.86 2.25
CA PRO A 181 -2.61 15.40 0.93
C PRO A 181 -1.61 14.25 1.06
N ARG A 182 -1.73 13.23 0.21
CA ARG A 182 -0.89 12.02 0.26
C ARG A 182 -0.83 11.26 -1.07
N ASN A 183 0.17 10.40 -1.20
CA ASN A 183 0.40 9.42 -2.27
C ASN A 183 0.77 8.09 -1.59
#